data_AF-A0A948F688-F1
#
_entry.id   AF-A0A948F688-F1
#
_cell.length_a   1.000
_cell.length_b   1.000
_cell.length_c   1.000
_cell.angle_alpha   90.00
_cell.angle_beta   90.00
_cell.angle_gamma   90.00
#
_symmetry.space_group_name_H-M   'P 1'
#
loop_
_entity.id
_entity.type
_entity.pdbx_description
1 polymer ?
#
loop_
_entity_poly.entity_id
_entity_poly.type
_entity_poly.pdbx_seq_one_letter_code
_entity_poly.pdbx_strand_id
1 'polypeptide(L)'
;MKTLLIAAQDIKSITLAWIENGVLRYQKDVSVEPDNYLLALQDFLKETGLDLSEIESMAVVVGPGSFTASRVSVTLANALAWALGRPIVGLENEARLSVPELIKQVDFAALDFQAPPVLPVYNREPNITLKREA
;
A
#
# COMPACT_ATOMS: atom_id res chain seq x y z
N MET A 1 -6.55 16.69 3.06
CA MET A 1 -6.22 15.31 3.46
C MET A 1 -5.09 14.72 2.63
N LYS A 2 -3.88 14.72 3.21
CA LYS A 2 -2.69 14.05 2.66
C LYS A 2 -2.75 12.56 2.99
N THR A 3 -2.63 11.73 1.97
CA THR A 3 -2.73 10.27 2.08
C THR A 3 -1.52 9.62 1.44
N LEU A 4 -0.92 8.67 2.15
CA LEU A 4 0.15 7.84 1.63
C LEU A 4 -0.43 6.50 1.15
N LEU A 5 -0.24 6.20 -0.13
CA LEU A 5 -0.64 4.93 -0.74
C LEU A 5 0.57 4.02 -0.94
N ILE A 6 0.42 2.76 -0.55
CA ILE A 6 1.40 1.69 -0.76
C ILE A 6 0.75 0.60 -1.60
N ALA A 7 1.34 0.24 -2.75
CA ALA A 7 0.85 -0.86 -3.56
C ALA A 7 2.00 -1.81 -3.94
N ALA A 8 1.80 -3.10 -3.68
CA ALA A 8 2.77 -4.14 -4.03
C ALA A 8 2.01 -5.42 -4.42
N GLN A 9 1.73 -5.57 -5.71
CA GLN A 9 1.10 -6.77 -6.28
C GLN A 9 2.13 -7.68 -6.98
N ASP A 10 3.29 -7.16 -7.34
CA ASP A 10 4.47 -7.91 -7.78
C ASP A 10 5.48 -8.02 -6.63
N ILE A 11 6.19 -9.14 -6.51
CA ILE A 11 7.24 -9.31 -5.51
C ILE A 11 8.45 -8.42 -5.77
N LYS A 12 8.70 -8.07 -7.04
CA LYS A 12 9.90 -7.34 -7.46
C LYS A 12 9.76 -5.84 -7.44
N SER A 13 8.60 -5.32 -7.06
CA SER A 13 8.36 -3.88 -7.08
C SER A 13 7.38 -3.42 -6.01
N ILE A 14 7.47 -2.13 -5.71
CA ILE A 14 6.52 -1.38 -4.88
C ILE A 14 6.21 -0.06 -5.56
N THR A 15 4.94 0.32 -5.53
CA THR A 15 4.45 1.64 -5.92
C THR A 15 4.12 2.41 -4.66
N LEU A 16 4.69 3.62 -4.56
CA LEU A 16 4.42 4.56 -3.49
C LEU A 16 3.79 5.81 -4.10
N ALA A 17 2.73 6.31 -3.49
CA ALA A 17 2.06 7.50 -4.00
C ALA A 17 1.63 8.43 -2.87
N TRP A 18 1.76 9.73 -3.13
CA TRP A 18 1.22 10.79 -2.32
C TRP A 18 -0.04 11.31 -3.00
N ILE A 19 -1.16 11.21 -2.28
CA ILE A 19 -2.46 11.68 -2.70
C ILE A 19 -2.83 12.85 -1.79
N GLU A 20 -3.44 13.88 -2.36
CA GLU A 20 -3.94 15.01 -1.61
C GLU A 20 -5.36 15.33 -2.07
N ASN A 21 -6.31 15.27 -1.15
CA ASN A 21 -7.73 15.51 -1.42
C ASN A 21 -8.28 14.64 -2.56
N GLY A 22 -7.91 13.35 -2.59
CA GLY A 22 -8.32 12.39 -3.62
C GLY A 22 -7.63 12.56 -4.98
N VAL A 23 -6.66 13.46 -5.10
CA VAL A 23 -5.89 13.70 -6.33
C VAL A 23 -4.46 13.20 -6.16
N LEU A 24 -3.97 12.42 -7.12
CA LEU A 24 -2.58 11.99 -7.16
C LEU A 24 -1.66 13.21 -7.31
N ARG A 25 -0.72 13.40 -6.38
CA ARG A 25 0.29 14.46 -6.44
C ARG A 25 1.61 13.96 -6.98
N TYR A 26 2.05 12.81 -6.49
CA TYR A 26 3.31 12.22 -6.86
C TYR A 26 3.23 10.70 -6.72
N GLN A 27 3.84 9.98 -7.65
CA GLN A 27 3.95 8.52 -7.63
C GLN A 27 5.38 8.14 -7.97
N LYS A 28 5.85 7.05 -7.34
CA LYS A 28 7.10 6.41 -7.70
C LYS A 28 6.95 4.90 -7.69
N ASP A 29 7.35 4.28 -8.80
CA ASP A 29 7.49 2.84 -8.91
C ASP A 29 8.96 2.48 -8.68
N VAL A 30 9.21 1.59 -7.72
CA VAL A 30 10.55 1.20 -7.30
C VAL A 30 10.71 -0.29 -7.49
N SER A 31 11.72 -0.71 -8.26
CA SER A 31 12.06 -2.12 -8.46
C SER A 31 12.92 -2.63 -7.30
N VAL A 32 12.28 -3.17 -6.27
CA VAL A 32 12.91 -3.71 -5.06
C VAL A 32 12.15 -4.92 -4.55
N GLU A 33 12.87 -5.84 -3.90
CA GLU A 33 12.28 -6.97 -3.17
C GLU A 33 11.67 -6.49 -1.83
N PRO A 34 10.75 -7.27 -1.22
CA PRO A 34 9.97 -6.84 -0.05
C PRO A 34 10.79 -6.41 1.17
N ASP A 35 11.98 -6.98 1.37
CA ASP A 35 12.88 -6.64 2.47
C ASP A 35 13.35 -5.17 2.44
N ASN A 36 13.25 -4.51 1.28
CA ASN A 36 13.69 -3.13 1.08
C ASN A 36 12.53 -2.12 0.96
N TYR A 37 11.28 -2.54 1.16
CA TYR A 37 10.11 -1.65 1.03
C TYR A 37 10.16 -0.46 2.00
N LEU A 38 10.62 -0.67 3.24
CA LEU A 38 10.76 0.41 4.21
C LEU A 38 11.84 1.44 3.79
N LEU A 39 12.94 0.98 3.18
CA LEU A 39 13.98 1.87 2.66
C LEU A 39 13.45 2.67 1.46
N ALA A 40 12.76 2.00 0.54
CA ALA A 40 12.12 2.68 -0.59
C ALA A 40 11.11 3.74 -0.15
N LEU A 41 10.35 3.48 0.93
CA LEU A 41 9.46 4.47 1.52
C LEU A 41 10.20 5.66 2.13
N GLN A 42 11.28 5.42 2.87
CA GLN A 42 12.10 6.51 3.42
C GLN A 42 12.66 7.40 2.32
N ASP A 43 13.15 6.82 1.23
CA ASP A 43 13.68 7.57 0.10
C ASP A 43 12.58 8.36 -0.63
N PHE A 44 11.39 7.78 -0.78
CA PHE A 44 10.22 8.47 -1.31
C PHE A 44 9.82 9.69 -0.47
N LEU A 45 9.79 9.56 0.86
CA LEU A 45 9.46 10.66 1.77
C LEU A 45 10.51 11.78 1.68
N LYS A 46 11.80 11.43 1.64
CA LYS A 46 12.89 12.41 1.44
C LYS A 46 12.78 13.14 0.11
N GLU A 47 12.48 12.42 -0.97
CA GLU A 47 12.37 13.00 -2.31
C GLU A 47 11.16 13.95 -2.44
N THR A 48 10.03 13.57 -1.85
CA THR A 48 8.81 14.39 -1.87
C THR A 48 8.81 15.53 -0.86
N GLY A 49 9.71 15.48 0.13
CA GLY A 49 9.72 16.39 1.27
C GLY A 49 8.50 16.22 2.19
N LEU A 50 7.77 15.11 2.05
CA LEU A 50 6.55 14.83 2.81
C LEU A 50 6.94 14.35 4.21
N ASP A 51 6.50 15.07 5.24
CA ASP A 51 6.69 14.66 6.63
C ASP A 51 5.60 13.64 7.02
N LEU A 52 6.00 12.54 7.66
CA LEU A 52 5.07 11.51 8.13
C LEU A 52 4.01 12.06 9.08
N SER A 53 4.31 13.10 9.85
CA SER A 53 3.36 13.76 10.75
C SER A 53 2.22 14.47 10.03
N GLU A 54 2.43 14.87 8.77
CA GLU A 54 1.42 15.50 7.91
C GLU A 54 0.52 14.48 7.23
N ILE A 55 0.84 13.19 7.29
CA ILE A 55 -0.03 12.14 6.76
C ILE A 55 -1.29 12.07 7.62
N GLU A 56 -2.43 12.21 6.97
CA GLU A 56 -3.75 12.22 7.60
C GLU A 56 -4.48 10.87 7.41
N SER A 57 -4.12 10.08 6.39
CA SER A 57 -4.61 8.70 6.21
C SER A 57 -3.65 7.83 5.41
N MET A 58 -3.87 6.51 5.46
CA MET A 58 -3.11 5.51 4.71
C MET A 58 -4.03 4.78 3.72
N ALA A 59 -3.51 4.43 2.55
CA ALA A 59 -4.15 3.50 1.63
C ALA A 59 -3.18 2.39 1.27
N VAL A 60 -3.68 1.17 1.12
CA VAL A 60 -2.85 0.04 0.69
C VAL A 60 -3.59 -0.86 -0.26
N VAL A 61 -2.92 -1.28 -1.34
CA VAL A 61 -3.46 -2.33 -2.21
C VAL A 61 -3.28 -3.68 -1.52
N VAL A 62 -4.39 -4.31 -1.14
CA VAL A 62 -4.41 -5.55 -0.35
C VAL A 62 -4.23 -6.80 -1.20
N GLY A 63 -4.35 -6.68 -2.52
CA GLY A 63 -4.27 -7.78 -3.47
C GLY A 63 -5.38 -7.72 -4.52
N PRO A 64 -5.59 -8.79 -5.28
CA PRO A 64 -4.77 -10.00 -5.31
C PRO A 64 -3.38 -9.78 -5.92
N GLY A 65 -2.39 -10.57 -5.53
CA GLY A 65 -1.00 -10.39 -5.96
C GLY A 65 -0.02 -11.39 -5.34
N SER A 66 1.26 -11.03 -5.35
CA SER A 66 2.30 -11.80 -4.65
C SER A 66 1.98 -11.94 -3.16
N PHE A 67 1.89 -13.18 -2.67
CA PHE A 67 1.62 -13.48 -1.27
C PHE A 67 2.57 -12.75 -0.32
N THR A 68 3.87 -12.76 -0.62
CA THR A 68 4.87 -12.06 0.19
C THR A 68 4.71 -10.54 0.07
N ALA A 69 4.58 -10.01 -1.14
CA ALA A 69 4.52 -8.57 -1.38
C ALA A 69 3.31 -7.94 -0.69
N SER A 70 2.12 -8.53 -0.88
CA SER A 70 0.87 -8.05 -0.29
C SER A 70 0.89 -8.13 1.23
N ARG A 71 1.48 -9.17 1.83
CA ARG A 71 1.64 -9.24 3.29
C ARG A 71 2.56 -8.16 3.82
N VAL A 72 3.70 -7.95 3.17
CA VAL A 72 4.69 -6.96 3.63
C VAL A 72 4.14 -5.55 3.47
N SER A 73 3.53 -5.20 2.33
CA SER A 73 2.93 -3.88 2.10
C SER A 73 1.77 -3.60 3.06
N VAL A 74 0.87 -4.56 3.27
CA VAL A 74 -0.25 -4.44 4.22
C VAL A 74 0.24 -4.32 5.66
N THR A 75 1.25 -5.09 6.05
CA THR A 75 1.84 -4.98 7.40
C THR A 75 2.49 -3.61 7.60
N LEU A 76 3.26 -3.13 6.61
CA LEU A 76 3.89 -1.83 6.63
C LEU A 76 2.87 -0.70 6.76
N ALA A 77 1.80 -0.73 5.95
CA ALA A 77 0.75 0.29 5.96
C ALA A 77 -0.01 0.30 7.30
N ASN A 78 -0.43 -0.86 7.80
CA ASN A 78 -1.10 -0.97 9.11
C ASN A 78 -0.21 -0.47 10.25
N ALA A 79 1.08 -0.82 10.26
CA ALA A 79 2.00 -0.39 11.30
C ALA A 79 2.17 1.13 11.32
N LEU A 80 2.29 1.76 10.15
CA LEU A 80 2.38 3.22 10.02
C LEU A 80 1.07 3.91 10.43
N ALA A 81 -0.08 3.40 9.95
CA ALA A 81 -1.40 3.91 10.33
C ALA A 81 -1.59 3.89 11.86
N TRP A 82 -1.26 2.75 12.49
CA TRP A 82 -1.34 2.58 13.93
C TRP A 82 -0.39 3.52 14.68
N ALA A 83 0.88 3.60 14.26
CA ALA A 83 1.88 4.46 14.89
C ALA A 83 1.54 5.96 14.80
N LEU A 84 0.90 6.38 13.70
CA LEU A 84 0.52 7.78 13.47
C LEU A 84 -0.88 8.12 14.01
N GLY A 85 -1.65 7.15 14.48
CA GLY A 85 -3.04 7.37 14.87
C GLY A 85 -3.94 7.77 13.69
N ARG A 86 -3.69 7.23 12.49
CA ARG A 86 -4.37 7.61 11.24
C ARG A 86 -5.20 6.48 10.66
N PRO A 87 -6.37 6.77 10.07
CA PRO A 87 -7.17 5.75 9.41
C PRO A 87 -6.44 5.11 8.23
N ILE A 88 -6.83 3.87 7.92
CA ILE A 88 -6.30 3.10 6.81
C ILE A 88 -7.43 2.47 5.99
N VAL A 89 -7.27 2.47 4.67
CA VAL A 89 -8.17 1.78 3.73
C VAL A 89 -7.42 0.74 2.90
N GLY A 90 -8.04 -0.43 2.76
CA GLY A 90 -7.56 -1.51 1.91
C GLY A 90 -8.26 -1.45 0.55
N LEU A 91 -7.49 -1.54 -0.52
CA LEU A 91 -7.97 -1.48 -1.90
C LEU A 91 -7.68 -2.79 -2.61
N GLU A 92 -8.73 -3.45 -3.09
CA GLU A 92 -8.56 -4.58 -4.00
C GLU A 92 -8.29 -4.06 -5.41
N ASN A 93 -7.31 -4.65 -6.10
CA ASN A 93 -6.90 -4.24 -7.44
C ASN A 93 -6.73 -5.44 -8.38
N GLU A 94 -7.76 -6.27 -8.49
CA GLU A 94 -7.74 -7.45 -9.37
C GLU A 94 -7.50 -7.07 -10.84
N ALA A 95 -8.15 -6.00 -11.30
CA ALA A 95 -8.03 -5.50 -12.66
C ALA A 95 -6.70 -4.77 -12.96
N ARG A 96 -5.78 -4.67 -11.98
CA ARG A 96 -4.50 -3.93 -12.10
C ARG A 96 -4.67 -2.51 -12.64
N LEU A 97 -5.66 -1.81 -12.10
CA LEU A 97 -5.93 -0.41 -12.37
C LEU A 97 -4.75 0.46 -11.94
N SER A 98 -4.62 1.61 -12.60
CA SER A 98 -3.65 2.63 -12.22
C SER A 98 -4.01 3.28 -10.88
N VAL A 99 -3.04 3.90 -10.20
CA VAL A 99 -3.29 4.63 -8.95
C VAL A 99 -4.40 5.68 -9.11
N PRO A 100 -4.43 6.53 -10.15
CA PRO A 100 -5.53 7.47 -10.36
C PRO A 100 -6.92 6.85 -10.50
N GLU A 101 -7.02 5.61 -10.98
CA GLU A 101 -8.28 4.89 -11.09
C GLU A 101 -8.71 4.24 -9.78
N LEU A 102 -7.75 3.74 -9.00
CA LEU A 102 -8.00 3.17 -7.67
C LEU A 102 -8.51 4.23 -6.69
N ILE A 103 -7.86 5.39 -6.64
CA ILE A 103 -8.20 6.43 -5.66
C ILE A 103 -9.58 7.05 -5.88
N LYS A 104 -10.15 6.93 -7.09
CA LYS A 104 -11.53 7.36 -7.39
C LYS A 104 -12.59 6.50 -6.71
N GLN A 105 -12.23 5.30 -6.25
CA GLN A 105 -13.15 4.37 -5.60
C GLN A 105 -13.25 4.61 -4.09
N VAL A 106 -12.51 5.59 -3.58
CA VAL A 106 -12.35 5.83 -2.14
C VAL A 106 -12.85 7.21 -1.79
N ASP A 107 -13.78 7.27 -0.83
CA ASP A 107 -14.06 8.52 -0.14
C ASP A 107 -13.08 8.69 1.03
N PHE A 108 -11.95 9.32 0.74
CA PHE A 108 -10.91 9.57 1.72
C PHE A 108 -11.42 10.45 2.89
N ALA A 109 -12.37 11.35 2.67
CA ALA A 109 -12.89 12.24 3.72
C ALA A 109 -13.77 11.50 4.75
N ALA A 110 -14.30 10.32 4.39
CA ALA A 110 -15.15 9.50 5.24
C ALA A 110 -14.39 8.43 6.05
N LEU A 111 -13.06 8.37 5.96
CA LEU A 111 -12.26 7.38 6.66
C LEU A 111 -12.21 7.65 8.17
N ASP A 112 -12.36 6.59 8.97
CA ASP A 112 -12.30 6.64 10.45
C ASP A 112 -11.20 5.73 11.01
N PHE A 113 -10.51 6.20 12.05
CA PHE A 113 -9.35 5.57 12.67
C PHE A 113 -9.69 4.23 13.37
N GLN A 114 -10.96 4.03 13.73
CA GLN A 114 -11.39 2.82 14.44
C GLN A 114 -11.61 1.60 13.55
N ALA A 115 -11.33 1.68 12.25
CA ALA A 115 -11.46 0.55 11.35
C ALA A 115 -10.53 -0.61 11.80
N PRO A 116 -10.98 -1.87 11.73
CA PRO A 116 -10.10 -3.02 11.96
C PRO A 116 -8.91 -2.97 10.97
N PRO A 117 -7.76 -3.59 11.33
CA PRO A 117 -6.61 -3.59 10.44
C PRO A 117 -6.99 -4.21 9.09
N VAL A 118 -6.46 -3.63 8.02
CA VAL A 118 -6.72 -4.14 6.68
C VAL A 118 -5.96 -5.45 6.48
N LEU A 119 -6.61 -6.42 5.85
CA LEU A 119 -6.06 -7.76 5.66
C LEU A 119 -5.70 -7.98 4.19
N PRO A 120 -4.59 -8.70 3.90
CA PRO A 120 -4.24 -9.05 2.52
C PRO A 120 -5.26 -10.04 1.93
N VAL A 121 -5.55 -9.87 0.65
CA VAL A 121 -6.44 -10.74 -0.12
C VAL A 121 -5.60 -11.71 -0.94
N TYR A 122 -5.84 -13.01 -0.72
CA TYR A 122 -5.15 -14.08 -1.43
C TYR A 122 -6.07 -14.69 -2.49
N ASN A 123 -5.63 -14.75 -3.73
CA ASN A 123 -6.40 -15.32 -4.86
C ASN A 123 -6.05 -16.78 -5.18
N ARG A 124 -5.17 -17.40 -4.39
CA ARG A 124 -4.77 -18.80 -4.59
C ARG A 124 -4.46 -19.46 -3.27
N GLU A 125 -4.71 -20.76 -3.22
CA GLU A 125 -4.30 -21.60 -2.11
C GLU A 125 -2.76 -21.55 -1.93
N PRO A 126 -2.27 -21.65 -0.68
CA PRO A 126 -0.86 -21.74 -0.41
C PRO A 126 -0.33 -23.08 -0.93
N ASN A 127 0.48 -23.03 -2.00
CA ASN A 127 1.14 -24.21 -2.59
C ASN A 127 2.33 -24.72 -1.74
N ILE A 128 2.29 -24.55 -0.42
CA ILE A 128 3.39 -24.90 0.52
C ILE A 128 3.69 -26.39 0.57
N THR A 129 2.71 -27.23 0.21
CA THR A 129 2.82 -28.69 0.13
C THR A 129 3.17 -29.20 -1.26
N LEU A 130 3.19 -28.32 -2.27
CA LEU A 130 3.50 -28.70 -3.64
C LEU A 130 5.01 -28.60 -3.88
N LYS A 131 5.59 -29.67 -4.41
CA LYS A 131 6.99 -29.68 -4.83
C LYS A 131 7.17 -28.64 -5.95
N ARG A 132 8.13 -27.73 -5.82
CA ARG A 132 8.57 -26.87 -6.93
C ARG A 132 9.15 -27.79 -8.02
N GLU A 133 8.55 -27.77 -9.21
CA GLU A 133 9.20 -28.33 -10.39
C GLU A 133 10.42 -27.46 -10.70
N ALA A 134 11.57 -28.12 -10.87
CA ALA A 134 12.87 -27.48 -11.04
C ALA A 134 13.09 -27.02 -12.48
#